data_AF-A0A9D3MV85-F1
#
_entry.id   AF-A0A9D3MV85-F1
#
_cell.length_a   1.000
_cell.length_b   1.000
_cell.length_c   1.000
_cell.angle_alpha   90.00
_cell.angle_beta   90.00
_cell.angle_gamma   90.00
#
_symmetry.space_group_name_H-M   'P 1'
#
loop_
_entity.id
_entity.type
_entity.pdbx_description
1 polymer ?
#
loop_
_entity_poly.entity_id
_entity_poly.type
_entity_poly.pdbx_seq_one_letter_code
_entity_poly.pdbx_strand_id
1 'polypeptide(L)'
;MPSSKKTLHFLTSALATSAGVSVLGYGMSAQWSSSEMECSAKDTDNYNGTANVQFGLFKCGLAKKSCPSFDNDNNFEVLTLLLSVGGTPFILHAIIISLLALTLLSSAGSLLITLYNSVSNPYETYMGPLGLYVCSSVSGILSFLTLVLFLINTLVVGVPQELVQNNVAVNLRDINTELQVGFYLLIPFMATSVIAILSVYMYEHTAYTQRKEQQRPTEDAPKDIMLY
;
A
#
# COMPACT_ATOMS: atom_id res chain seq x y z
N MET A 1 1.86 -36.33 2.97
CA MET A 1 1.35 -35.38 1.94
C MET A 1 0.48 -34.32 2.63
N PRO A 2 0.58 -33.02 2.31
CA PRO A 2 -0.35 -32.02 2.85
C PRO A 2 -1.79 -32.33 2.40
N SER A 3 -2.78 -32.07 3.27
CA SER A 3 -4.19 -32.24 2.92
C SER A 3 -4.57 -31.26 1.80
N SER A 4 -5.34 -31.72 0.79
CA SER A 4 -5.79 -30.87 -0.32
C SER A 4 -6.51 -29.60 0.15
N LYS A 5 -7.21 -29.67 1.28
CA LYS A 5 -7.86 -28.51 1.91
C LYS A 5 -6.84 -27.47 2.40
N LYS A 6 -5.77 -27.91 3.07
CA LYS A 6 -4.68 -27.01 3.50
C LYS A 6 -4.10 -26.30 2.29
N THR A 7 -3.68 -27.06 1.29
CA THR A 7 -3.03 -26.53 0.10
C THR A 7 -3.92 -25.54 -0.62
N LEU A 8 -5.24 -25.79 -0.74
CA LEU A 8 -6.18 -24.86 -1.36
C LEU A 8 -6.23 -23.50 -0.64
N HIS A 9 -6.41 -23.50 0.69
CA HIS A 9 -6.53 -22.25 1.46
C HIS A 9 -5.23 -21.43 1.48
N PHE A 10 -4.08 -22.10 1.64
CA PHE A 10 -2.78 -21.44 1.61
C PHE A 10 -2.41 -20.94 0.20
N LEU A 11 -2.74 -21.68 -0.86
CA LEU A 11 -2.57 -21.20 -2.23
C LEU A 11 -3.48 -20.02 -2.56
N THR A 12 -4.74 -20.04 -2.10
CA THR A 12 -5.66 -18.91 -2.27
C THR A 12 -5.11 -17.66 -1.59
N SER A 13 -4.60 -17.80 -0.37
CA SER A 13 -3.93 -16.70 0.33
C SER A 13 -2.65 -16.24 -0.38
N ALA A 14 -1.86 -17.17 -0.95
CA ALA A 14 -0.67 -16.83 -1.73
C ALA A 14 -1.03 -16.07 -3.02
N LEU A 15 -2.11 -16.45 -3.70
CA LEU A 15 -2.60 -15.76 -4.90
C LEU A 15 -3.15 -14.36 -4.56
N ALA A 16 -3.87 -14.21 -3.45
CA ALA A 16 -4.35 -12.92 -3.00
C ALA A 16 -3.19 -11.98 -2.65
N THR A 17 -2.21 -12.47 -1.89
CA THR A 17 -1.02 -11.67 -1.50
C THR A 17 -0.13 -11.33 -2.70
N SER A 18 0.05 -12.25 -3.66
CA SER A 18 0.82 -11.95 -4.87
C SER A 18 0.14 -10.89 -5.74
N ALA A 19 -1.18 -10.99 -5.93
CA ALA A 19 -1.97 -9.96 -6.61
C ALA A 19 -1.85 -8.61 -5.89
N GLY A 20 -1.94 -8.60 -4.55
CA GLY A 20 -1.73 -7.41 -3.73
C GLY A 20 -0.36 -6.78 -3.94
N VAL A 21 0.72 -7.57 -3.91
CA VAL A 21 2.09 -7.09 -4.14
C VAL A 21 2.25 -6.52 -5.55
N SER A 22 1.67 -7.16 -6.58
CA SER A 22 1.69 -6.62 -7.95
C SER A 22 0.93 -5.30 -8.06
N VAL A 23 -0.25 -5.19 -7.43
CA VAL A 23 -1.06 -3.97 -7.38
C VAL A 23 -0.31 -2.84 -6.67
N LEU A 24 0.29 -3.13 -5.51
CA LEU A 24 1.09 -2.15 -4.76
C LEU A 24 2.31 -1.70 -5.56
N GLY A 25 3.05 -2.63 -6.17
CA GLY A 25 4.21 -2.32 -6.99
C GLY A 25 3.87 -1.43 -8.19
N TYR A 26 2.79 -1.74 -8.90
CA TYR A 26 2.31 -0.88 -9.99
C TYR A 26 1.85 0.49 -9.45
N GLY A 27 1.08 0.51 -8.36
CA GLY A 27 0.62 1.74 -7.71
C GLY A 27 1.78 2.66 -7.31
N MET A 28 2.88 2.12 -6.79
CA MET A 28 4.08 2.90 -6.45
C MET A 28 4.75 3.54 -7.67
N SER A 29 4.62 2.96 -8.86
CA SER A 29 5.18 3.49 -10.11
C SER A 29 4.25 4.47 -10.83
N ALA A 30 2.95 4.46 -10.50
CA ALA A 30 1.94 5.29 -11.12
C ALA A 30 1.92 6.73 -10.57
N GLN A 31 1.07 7.58 -11.14
CA GLN A 31 0.80 8.92 -10.62
C GLN A 31 -0.13 8.84 -9.41
N TRP A 32 0.13 9.65 -8.38
CA TRP A 32 -0.61 9.64 -7.11
C TRP A 32 -1.52 10.84 -6.96
N SER A 33 -1.12 11.99 -7.47
CA SER A 33 -1.99 13.16 -7.60
C SER A 33 -1.67 13.96 -8.86
N SER A 34 -2.64 14.75 -9.30
CA SER A 34 -2.50 15.76 -10.34
C SER A 34 -3.02 17.08 -9.79
N SER A 35 -2.20 18.13 -9.81
CA SER A 35 -2.58 19.45 -9.36
C SER A 35 -2.62 20.40 -10.56
N GLU A 36 -3.81 20.90 -10.88
CA GLU A 36 -4.00 21.98 -11.84
C GLU A 36 -3.97 23.32 -11.11
N MET A 37 -3.21 24.27 -11.64
CA MET A 37 -3.00 25.57 -11.03
C MET A 37 -2.96 26.67 -12.10
N GLU A 38 -3.55 27.81 -11.79
CA GLU A 38 -3.41 29.01 -12.61
C GLU A 38 -2.06 29.66 -12.32
N CYS A 39 -1.41 30.15 -13.37
CA CYS A 39 -0.06 30.72 -13.29
C CYS A 39 -0.01 32.14 -13.86
N SER A 40 0.80 32.97 -13.23
CA SER A 40 1.16 34.30 -13.71
C SER A 40 2.67 34.52 -13.57
N ALA A 41 3.23 35.43 -14.38
CA ALA A 41 4.60 35.90 -14.17
C ALA A 41 4.71 36.62 -12.82
N LYS A 42 5.87 36.51 -12.17
CA LYS A 42 6.12 37.02 -10.80
C LYS A 42 5.75 38.50 -10.59
N ASP A 43 5.80 39.30 -11.65
CA ASP A 43 5.59 40.76 -11.61
C ASP A 43 4.21 41.20 -12.15
N THR A 44 3.31 40.25 -12.46
CA THR A 44 1.96 40.56 -12.98
C THR A 44 0.89 39.76 -12.24
N ASP A 45 -0.28 40.33 -12.02
CA ASP A 45 -1.47 39.62 -11.51
C ASP A 45 -2.36 39.06 -12.64
N ASN A 46 -1.79 38.89 -13.84
CA ASN A 46 -2.51 38.41 -15.02
C ASN A 46 -2.34 36.88 -15.17
N TYR A 47 -3.25 36.14 -14.53
CA TYR A 47 -3.33 34.67 -14.59
C TYR A 47 -3.86 34.19 -15.96
N ASN A 48 -3.02 34.28 -16.99
CA ASN A 48 -3.40 33.92 -18.36
C ASN A 48 -2.94 32.51 -18.78
N GLY A 49 -2.38 31.72 -17.86
CA GLY A 49 -1.91 30.38 -18.14
C GLY A 49 -2.34 29.37 -17.08
N THR A 50 -2.34 28.10 -17.47
CA THR A 50 -2.54 26.97 -16.57
C THR A 50 -1.33 26.03 -16.63
N ALA A 51 -0.96 25.51 -15.46
CA ALA A 51 0.04 24.46 -15.28
C ALA A 51 -0.63 23.24 -14.66
N ASN A 52 -0.27 22.06 -15.15
CA ASN A 52 -0.68 20.79 -14.57
C ASN A 52 0.54 20.05 -14.04
N VAL A 53 0.50 19.65 -12.77
CA VAL A 53 1.60 18.98 -12.09
C VAL A 53 1.17 17.58 -11.74
N GLN A 54 1.76 16.60 -12.41
CA GLN A 54 1.56 15.20 -12.11
C GLN A 54 2.59 14.77 -11.07
N PHE A 55 2.12 14.40 -9.89
CA PHE A 55 2.95 14.03 -8.77
C PHE A 55 2.86 12.52 -8.52
N GLY A 56 3.97 11.82 -8.79
CA GLY A 56 4.19 10.45 -8.36
C GLY A 56 5.05 10.39 -7.09
N LEU A 57 5.33 9.18 -6.61
CA LEU A 57 6.21 8.99 -5.45
C LEU A 57 7.67 9.34 -5.76
N PHE A 58 8.14 9.00 -6.96
CA PHE A 58 9.55 9.12 -7.34
C PHE A 58 9.78 10.10 -8.49
N LYS A 59 8.77 10.29 -9.35
CA LYS A 59 8.82 11.16 -10.52
C LYS A 59 7.70 12.20 -10.46
N CYS A 60 8.04 13.42 -10.86
CA CYS A 60 7.12 14.52 -11.00
C CYS A 60 7.17 15.00 -12.46
N GLY A 61 6.01 15.11 -13.10
CA GLY A 61 5.88 15.69 -14.43
C GLY A 61 5.26 17.09 -14.33
N LEU A 62 5.92 18.10 -14.91
CA LEU A 62 5.36 19.44 -15.07
C LEU A 62 4.90 19.59 -16.52
N ALA A 63 3.59 19.66 -16.74
CA ALA A 63 3.01 19.89 -18.05
C ALA A 63 2.41 21.29 -18.11
N LYS A 64 2.78 22.07 -19.13
CA LYS A 64 2.32 23.46 -19.31
C LYS A 64 1.21 23.51 -20.36
N LYS A 65 0.17 24.31 -20.08
CA LYS A 65 -0.78 24.71 -21.13
C LYS A 65 -0.69 26.17 -21.57
N SER A 66 -0.06 27.09 -20.83
CA SER A 66 0.21 28.48 -21.31
C SER A 66 1.15 29.36 -20.46
N CYS A 67 1.85 28.83 -19.44
CA CYS A 67 2.65 29.64 -18.49
C CYS A 67 4.00 30.17 -19.00
N PRO A 68 4.34 31.46 -18.92
CA PRO A 68 5.55 32.02 -19.54
C PRO A 68 6.89 31.43 -19.05
N SER A 69 6.98 30.90 -17.82
CA SER A 69 8.24 30.48 -17.19
C SER A 69 8.53 28.97 -17.19
N PHE A 70 7.63 28.11 -17.69
CA PHE A 70 7.90 26.67 -17.81
C PHE A 70 8.31 26.35 -19.25
N ASP A 71 9.48 25.74 -19.38
CA ASP A 71 10.06 25.35 -20.66
C ASP A 71 9.87 23.84 -20.87
N ASN A 72 8.96 23.44 -21.76
CA ASN A 72 8.56 22.06 -22.13
C ASN A 72 8.15 21.09 -20.99
N ASP A 73 7.57 19.95 -21.39
CA ASP A 73 7.23 18.82 -20.50
C ASP A 73 8.50 18.26 -19.87
N ASN A 74 8.82 18.73 -18.67
CA ASN A 74 10.00 18.31 -17.94
C ASN A 74 9.61 17.31 -16.86
N ASN A 75 10.33 16.18 -16.86
CA ASN A 75 10.25 15.18 -15.80
C ASN A 75 11.37 15.44 -14.80
N PHE A 76 11.01 15.59 -13.53
CA PHE A 76 11.93 15.79 -12.44
C PHE A 76 11.87 14.63 -11.44
N GLU A 77 12.97 14.39 -10.75
CA GLU A 77 12.99 13.46 -9.63
C GLU A 77 12.40 14.15 -8.39
N VAL A 78 11.37 13.53 -7.80
CA VAL A 78 10.63 14.12 -6.67
C VAL A 78 11.57 14.35 -5.48
N LEU A 79 12.46 13.40 -5.20
CA LEU A 79 13.32 13.46 -4.03
C LEU A 79 14.36 14.59 -4.11
N THR A 80 14.94 14.84 -5.28
CA THR A 80 15.93 15.92 -5.46
C THR A 80 15.28 17.29 -5.32
N LEU A 81 14.06 17.42 -5.84
CA LEU A 81 13.28 18.64 -5.69
C LEU A 81 12.85 18.86 -4.23
N LEU A 82 12.34 17.84 -3.54
CA LEU A 82 11.95 17.98 -2.13
C LEU A 82 13.17 18.24 -1.22
N LEU A 83 14.37 17.73 -1.57
CA LEU A 83 15.60 18.08 -0.87
C LEU A 83 15.94 19.57 -1.00
N SER A 84 15.67 20.18 -2.15
CA SER A 84 15.88 21.62 -2.36
C SER A 84 14.87 22.49 -1.60
N VAL A 85 13.63 22.03 -1.47
CA VAL A 85 12.58 22.68 -0.65
C VAL A 85 12.87 22.52 0.84
N GLY A 86 13.31 21.33 1.25
CA GLY A 86 13.57 20.98 2.64
C GLY A 86 12.31 20.92 3.51
N GLY A 87 12.52 20.88 4.82
CA GLY A 87 11.45 21.00 5.82
C GLY A 87 10.45 19.85 5.88
N THR A 88 9.21 20.18 6.26
CA THR A 88 8.10 19.24 6.47
C THR A 88 7.71 18.46 5.21
N PRO A 89 7.61 19.06 4.00
CA PRO A 89 7.33 18.35 2.74
C PRO A 89 8.24 17.14 2.52
N PHE A 90 9.54 17.34 2.69
CA PHE A 90 10.56 16.31 2.49
C PHE A 90 10.41 15.16 3.49
N ILE A 91 10.31 15.49 4.78
CA ILE A 91 10.26 14.48 5.85
C ILE A 91 9.00 13.62 5.72
N LEU A 92 7.83 14.23 5.48
CA LEU A 92 6.59 13.47 5.31
C LEU A 92 6.64 12.54 4.09
N HIS A 93 7.18 13.01 2.97
CA HIS A 93 7.33 12.18 1.78
C HIS A 93 8.31 11.02 1.98
N ALA A 94 9.42 11.24 2.68
CA ALA A 94 10.37 10.20 3.03
C ALA A 94 9.73 9.13 3.96
N ILE A 95 8.90 9.57 4.92
CA ILE A 95 8.13 8.65 5.79
C ILE A 95 7.15 7.83 4.95
N ILE A 96 6.42 8.45 4.03
CA ILE A 96 5.48 7.75 3.13
C ILE A 96 6.19 6.64 2.34
N ILE A 97 7.34 6.95 1.72
CA ILE A 97 8.13 5.96 0.96
C ILE A 97 8.61 4.83 1.88
N SER A 98 9.08 5.16 3.09
CA SER A 98 9.56 4.17 4.07
C SER A 98 8.46 3.22 4.53
N LEU A 99 7.25 3.75 4.79
CA LEU A 99 6.08 2.95 5.16
C LEU A 99 5.66 2.01 4.03
N LEU A 100 5.72 2.45 2.77
CA LEU A 100 5.44 1.61 1.60
C LEU A 100 6.48 0.50 1.44
N ALA A 101 7.75 0.80 1.68
CA ALA A 101 8.81 -0.22 1.65
C ALA A 101 8.58 -1.30 2.72
N LEU A 102 8.24 -0.89 3.95
CA LEU A 102 7.88 -1.82 5.03
C LEU A 102 6.62 -2.61 4.72
N THR A 103 5.62 -1.99 4.09
CA THR A 103 4.39 -2.64 3.63
C THR A 103 4.70 -3.75 2.62
N LEU A 104 5.59 -3.47 1.66
CA LEU A 104 6.00 -4.41 0.63
C LEU A 104 6.82 -5.57 1.22
N LEU A 105 7.75 -5.29 2.14
CA LEU A 105 8.52 -6.31 2.87
C LEU A 105 7.61 -7.23 3.70
N SER A 106 6.66 -6.65 4.43
CA SER A 106 5.69 -7.41 5.24
C SER A 106 4.81 -8.29 4.35
N SER A 107 4.36 -7.77 3.21
CA SER A 107 3.56 -8.53 2.23
C SER A 107 4.36 -9.66 1.56
N ALA A 108 5.65 -9.43 1.28
CA ALA A 108 6.55 -10.49 0.81
C ALA A 108 6.72 -11.58 1.88
N GLY A 109 6.81 -11.21 3.16
CA GLY A 109 6.78 -12.15 4.28
C GLY A 109 5.52 -13.01 4.29
N SER A 110 4.33 -12.40 4.16
CA SER A 110 3.05 -13.12 4.05
C SER A 110 3.03 -14.09 2.85
N LEU A 111 3.57 -13.68 1.70
CA LEU A 111 3.64 -14.53 0.51
C LEU A 111 4.59 -15.73 0.72
N LEU A 112 5.76 -15.52 1.32
CA LEU A 112 6.70 -16.60 1.64
C LEU A 112 6.09 -17.61 2.62
N ILE A 113 5.44 -17.13 3.68
CA ILE A 113 4.78 -17.97 4.67
C ILE A 113 3.67 -18.81 4.02
N THR A 114 2.86 -18.19 3.15
CA THR A 114 1.73 -18.89 2.52
C THR A 114 2.20 -19.92 1.49
N LEU A 115 3.20 -19.60 0.67
CA LEU A 115 3.81 -20.54 -0.26
C LEU A 115 4.50 -21.70 0.47
N TYR A 116 5.28 -21.40 1.52
CA TYR A 116 5.94 -22.43 2.32
C TYR A 116 4.92 -23.43 2.90
N ASN A 117 3.84 -22.92 3.51
CA ASN A 117 2.82 -23.78 4.10
C ASN A 117 1.97 -24.54 3.08
N SER A 118 1.91 -24.08 1.82
CA SER A 118 1.18 -24.79 0.77
C SER A 118 1.84 -26.14 0.42
N VAL A 119 3.16 -26.24 0.56
CA VAL A 119 3.96 -27.43 0.19
C VAL A 119 4.47 -28.21 1.41
N SER A 120 4.83 -27.53 2.50
CA SER A 120 5.49 -28.14 3.67
C SER A 120 4.57 -28.94 4.59
N ASN A 121 5.13 -29.98 5.21
CA ASN A 121 4.51 -30.82 6.23
C ASN A 121 5.60 -31.35 7.21
N PRO A 122 5.46 -31.26 8.55
CA PRO A 122 4.32 -30.81 9.36
C PRO A 122 4.17 -29.29 9.48
N TYR A 123 3.16 -28.83 10.23
CA TYR A 123 2.92 -27.41 10.52
C TYR A 123 4.01 -26.83 11.42
N GLU A 124 4.71 -25.82 10.94
CA GLU A 124 5.52 -24.93 11.79
C GLU A 124 4.59 -23.89 12.44
N THR A 125 4.65 -23.73 13.76
CA THR A 125 3.79 -22.80 14.51
C THR A 125 4.20 -21.33 14.34
N TYR A 126 5.51 -21.03 14.29
CA TYR A 126 6.02 -19.67 14.12
C TYR A 126 5.99 -19.18 12.67
N MET A 127 6.26 -20.06 11.71
CA MET A 127 6.02 -19.82 10.29
C MET A 127 4.61 -20.26 9.85
N GLY A 128 3.67 -20.31 10.79
CA GLY A 128 2.29 -20.73 10.54
C GLY A 128 1.32 -19.56 10.32
N PRO A 129 0.04 -19.75 10.64
CA PRO A 129 -1.00 -18.73 10.52
C PRO A 129 -0.72 -17.44 11.30
N LEU A 130 -0.08 -17.54 12.47
CA LEU A 130 0.28 -16.38 13.29
C LEU A 130 1.21 -15.41 12.54
N GLY A 131 2.26 -15.93 11.88
CA GLY A 131 3.18 -15.12 11.09
C GLY A 131 2.47 -14.43 9.92
N LEU A 132 1.55 -15.13 9.26
CA LEU A 132 0.71 -14.54 8.21
C LEU A 132 -0.14 -13.39 8.77
N TYR A 133 -0.82 -13.58 9.90
CA TYR A 133 -1.67 -12.56 10.52
C TYR A 133 -0.88 -11.32 10.89
N VAL A 134 0.31 -11.49 11.49
CA VAL A 134 1.17 -10.35 11.84
C VAL A 134 1.60 -9.62 10.57
N CYS A 135 2.16 -10.32 9.59
CA CYS A 135 2.66 -9.69 8.37
C CYS A 135 1.56 -9.00 7.56
N SER A 136 0.39 -9.63 7.39
CA SER A 136 -0.74 -9.05 6.66
C SER A 136 -1.42 -7.91 7.43
N SER A 137 -1.46 -7.97 8.76
CA SER A 137 -2.00 -6.86 9.56
C SER A 137 -1.07 -5.65 9.54
N VAL A 138 0.24 -5.88 9.69
CA VAL A 138 1.25 -4.82 9.58
C VAL A 138 1.17 -4.16 8.21
N SER A 139 1.09 -4.93 7.13
CA SER A 139 0.98 -4.34 5.78
C SER A 139 -0.32 -3.54 5.59
N GLY A 140 -1.45 -4.03 6.12
CA GLY A 140 -2.72 -3.28 6.13
C GLY A 140 -2.67 -1.98 6.92
N ILE A 141 -2.10 -1.98 8.12
CA ILE A 141 -2.00 -0.77 8.96
C ILE A 141 -1.04 0.26 8.35
N LEU A 142 0.12 -0.18 7.88
CA LEU A 142 1.11 0.72 7.28
C LEU A 142 0.58 1.36 5.98
N SER A 143 -0.10 0.59 5.13
CA SER A 143 -0.74 1.13 3.91
C SER A 143 -1.85 2.14 4.22
N PHE A 144 -2.67 1.89 5.24
CA PHE A 144 -3.65 2.87 5.71
C PHE A 144 -2.98 4.15 6.20
N LEU A 145 -1.92 4.04 7.00
CA LEU A 145 -1.16 5.21 7.47
C LEU A 145 -0.55 6.00 6.30
N THR A 146 -0.02 5.31 5.28
CA THR A 146 0.47 5.94 4.06
C THR A 146 -0.63 6.76 3.35
N LEU A 147 -1.84 6.23 3.21
CA LEU A 147 -2.95 6.97 2.59
C LEU A 147 -3.22 8.29 3.32
N VAL A 148 -3.32 8.23 4.66
CA VAL A 148 -3.59 9.40 5.49
C VAL A 148 -2.46 10.43 5.38
N LEU A 149 -1.21 9.98 5.50
CA LEU A 149 -0.05 10.87 5.43
C LEU A 149 0.10 11.50 4.05
N PHE A 150 -0.18 10.76 2.97
CA PHE A 150 -0.15 11.32 1.62
C PHE A 150 -1.21 12.40 1.44
N LEU A 151 -2.44 12.18 1.91
CA LEU A 151 -3.49 13.21 1.88
C LEU A 151 -3.09 14.46 2.64
N ILE A 152 -2.49 14.32 3.82
CA ILE A 152 -2.00 15.46 4.60
C ILE A 152 -0.89 16.19 3.84
N ASN A 153 0.07 15.45 3.29
CA ASN A 153 1.19 16.03 2.54
C ASN A 153 0.71 16.80 1.29
N THR A 154 -0.30 16.28 0.60
CA THR A 154 -0.79 16.91 -0.62
C THR A 154 -1.80 18.04 -0.36
N LEU A 155 -2.79 17.83 0.50
CA LEU A 155 -3.91 18.77 0.68
C LEU A 155 -3.67 19.81 1.78
N VAL A 156 -2.88 19.49 2.80
CA VAL A 156 -2.63 20.41 3.93
C VAL A 156 -1.28 21.10 3.78
N VAL A 157 -0.24 20.33 3.49
CA VAL A 157 1.12 20.86 3.30
C VAL A 157 1.30 21.49 1.91
N GLY A 158 0.55 21.03 0.91
CA GLY A 158 0.59 21.65 -0.42
C GLY A 158 1.90 21.40 -1.18
N VAL A 159 2.52 20.23 -1.00
CA VAL A 159 3.82 19.91 -1.62
C VAL A 159 3.89 20.21 -3.13
N PRO A 160 2.88 19.90 -3.97
CA PRO A 160 2.94 20.23 -5.40
C PRO A 160 3.12 21.74 -5.66
N GLN A 161 2.56 22.61 -4.83
CA GLN A 161 2.68 24.06 -4.95
C GLN A 161 4.09 24.53 -4.57
N GLU A 162 4.58 24.13 -3.39
CA GLU A 162 5.90 24.53 -2.91
C GLU A 162 7.01 24.06 -3.85
N LEU A 163 6.81 22.90 -4.47
CA LEU A 163 7.73 22.35 -5.47
C LEU A 163 7.87 23.28 -6.67
N VAL A 164 6.74 23.81 -7.15
CA VAL A 164 6.72 24.66 -8.34
C VAL A 164 7.29 26.04 -8.02
N GLN A 165 6.89 26.63 -6.89
CA GLN A 165 7.35 27.98 -6.50
C GLN A 165 8.85 28.04 -6.22
N ASN A 166 9.45 26.97 -5.71
CA ASN A 166 10.90 26.92 -5.47
C ASN A 166 11.73 26.72 -6.75
N ASN A 167 11.17 26.09 -7.78
CA ASN A 167 11.90 25.84 -9.03
C ASN A 167 11.66 26.92 -10.09
N VAL A 168 10.51 27.58 -10.07
CA VAL A 168 10.11 28.55 -11.08
C VAL A 168 9.55 29.80 -10.41
N ALA A 169 10.07 30.97 -10.83
CA ALA A 169 9.59 32.27 -10.38
C ALA A 169 8.22 32.62 -10.99
N VAL A 170 7.15 32.01 -10.48
CA VAL A 170 5.76 32.24 -10.90
C VAL A 170 4.82 32.38 -9.70
N ASN A 171 3.79 33.20 -9.86
CA ASN A 171 2.67 33.27 -8.91
C ASN A 171 1.64 32.22 -9.31
N LEU A 172 1.17 31.45 -8.32
CA LEU A 172 0.21 30.36 -8.51
C LEU A 172 -1.08 30.67 -7.76
N ARG A 173 -2.22 30.30 -8.34
CA ARG A 173 -3.55 30.48 -7.75
C ARG A 173 -4.49 29.33 -8.13
N ASP A 174 -5.56 29.17 -7.35
CA ASP A 174 -6.68 28.25 -7.60
C ASP A 174 -6.21 26.82 -7.89
N ILE A 175 -5.52 26.25 -6.90
CA ILE A 175 -4.95 24.91 -6.98
C ILE A 175 -6.05 23.88 -6.79
N ASN A 176 -6.41 23.21 -7.87
CA ASN A 176 -7.28 22.05 -7.81
C ASN A 176 -6.43 20.78 -7.81
N THR A 177 -6.50 19.99 -6.74
CA THR A 177 -5.74 18.75 -6.63
C THR A 177 -6.64 17.53 -6.69
N GLU A 178 -6.41 16.69 -7.69
CA GLU A 178 -7.10 15.44 -7.91
C GLU A 178 -6.20 14.26 -7.58
N LEU A 179 -6.74 13.26 -6.87
CA LEU A 179 -6.04 12.02 -6.58
C LEU A 179 -6.08 11.10 -7.80
N GLN A 180 -4.98 10.38 -8.02
CA GLN A 180 -4.80 9.57 -9.21
C GLN A 180 -4.75 8.08 -8.88
N VAL A 181 -4.64 7.25 -9.91
CA VAL A 181 -4.74 5.79 -9.82
C VAL A 181 -3.76 5.20 -8.79
N GLY A 182 -2.54 5.70 -8.69
CA GLY A 182 -1.54 5.20 -7.73
C GLY A 182 -2.00 5.27 -6.28
N PHE A 183 -2.71 6.34 -5.91
CA PHE A 183 -3.32 6.50 -4.59
C PHE A 183 -4.45 5.48 -4.38
N TYR A 184 -5.36 5.36 -5.34
CA TYR A 184 -6.52 4.47 -5.20
C TYR A 184 -6.17 2.99 -5.16
N LEU A 185 -5.05 2.57 -5.74
CA LEU A 185 -4.60 1.17 -5.75
C LEU A 185 -4.18 0.63 -4.37
N LEU A 186 -3.95 1.49 -3.38
CA LEU A 186 -3.76 1.08 -1.99
C LEU A 186 -5.03 0.46 -1.37
N ILE A 187 -6.22 0.86 -1.83
CA ILE A 187 -7.50 0.34 -1.34
C ILE A 187 -7.68 -1.15 -1.68
N PRO A 188 -7.59 -1.57 -2.97
CA PRO A 188 -7.65 -2.99 -3.30
C PRO A 188 -6.47 -3.77 -2.70
N PHE A 189 -5.28 -3.17 -2.54
CA PHE A 189 -4.19 -3.81 -1.81
C PHE A 189 -4.60 -4.17 -0.37
N MET A 190 -5.16 -3.24 0.40
CA MET A 190 -5.64 -3.54 1.77
C MET A 190 -6.69 -4.66 1.78
N ALA A 191 -7.59 -4.68 0.80
CA ALA A 191 -8.58 -5.74 0.67
C ALA A 191 -7.93 -7.12 0.46
N THR A 192 -6.84 -7.20 -0.32
CA THR A 192 -6.10 -8.46 -0.51
C THR A 192 -5.46 -8.96 0.79
N SER A 193 -4.96 -8.07 1.66
CA SER A 193 -4.44 -8.45 2.99
C SER A 193 -5.55 -9.05 3.87
N VAL A 194 -6.76 -8.48 3.83
CA VAL A 194 -7.92 -9.04 4.57
C VAL A 194 -8.32 -10.41 4.01
N ILE A 195 -8.38 -10.56 2.69
CA ILE A 195 -8.71 -11.84 2.03
C ILE A 195 -7.69 -12.93 2.40
N ALA A 196 -6.39 -12.59 2.45
CA ALA A 196 -5.34 -13.50 2.86
C ALA A 196 -5.56 -14.04 4.29
N ILE A 197 -5.85 -13.12 5.23
CA ILE A 197 -6.16 -13.47 6.62
C ILE A 197 -7.41 -14.36 6.69
N LEU A 198 -8.50 -13.97 6.05
CA LEU A 198 -9.76 -14.71 6.06
C LEU A 198 -9.62 -16.12 5.48
N SER A 199 -8.83 -16.26 4.40
CA SER A 199 -8.62 -17.55 3.73
C SER A 199 -7.97 -18.57 4.66
N VAL A 200 -6.94 -18.15 5.41
CA VAL A 200 -6.24 -19.03 6.36
C VAL A 200 -7.02 -19.19 7.66
N TYR A 201 -7.70 -18.14 8.12
CA TYR A 201 -8.58 -18.22 9.29
C TYR A 201 -9.70 -19.26 9.11
N MET A 202 -10.35 -19.30 7.95
CA MET A 202 -11.36 -20.31 7.65
C MET A 202 -10.78 -21.73 7.69
N TYR A 203 -9.54 -21.90 7.22
CA TYR A 203 -8.85 -23.19 7.31
C TYR A 203 -8.58 -23.60 8.76
N GLU A 204 -8.03 -22.69 9.57
CA GLU A 204 -7.77 -22.96 10.98
C GLU A 204 -9.05 -23.27 11.74
N HIS A 205 -10.10 -22.49 11.50
CA HIS A 205 -11.39 -22.69 12.14
C HIS A 205 -11.98 -24.06 11.79
N THR A 206 -11.99 -24.44 10.52
CA THR A 206 -12.50 -25.76 10.09
C THR A 206 -11.65 -26.91 10.64
N ALA A 207 -10.33 -26.79 10.62
CA ALA A 207 -9.43 -27.80 11.17
C ALA A 207 -9.58 -27.93 12.70
N TYR A 208 -9.76 -26.81 13.41
CA TYR A 208 -10.00 -26.78 14.85
C TYR A 208 -11.33 -27.46 15.20
N THR A 209 -12.42 -27.11 14.49
CA THR A 209 -13.74 -27.70 14.72
C THR A 209 -13.73 -29.21 14.50
N GLN A 210 -13.07 -29.69 13.43
CA GLN A 210 -12.92 -31.11 13.17
C GLN A 210 -12.15 -31.85 14.27
N ARG A 211 -11.05 -31.27 14.78
CA ARG A 211 -10.30 -31.88 15.89
C ARG A 211 -11.14 -31.96 17.16
N LYS A 212 -11.92 -30.91 17.44
CA LYS A 212 -12.83 -30.88 18.59
C LYS A 212 -13.94 -31.92 18.48
N GLU A 213 -14.51 -32.11 17.29
CA GLU A 213 -15.50 -33.17 17.02
C GLU A 213 -14.90 -34.57 17.14
N GLN A 214 -13.65 -34.79 16.71
CA GLN A 214 -12.94 -36.06 16.86
C GLN A 214 -12.51 -36.37 18.30
N GLN A 215 -12.36 -35.37 19.17
CA GLN A 215 -12.06 -35.56 20.59
C GLN A 215 -13.30 -35.86 21.45
N ARG A 216 -14.50 -35.48 20.98
CA ARG A 216 -15.77 -35.84 21.66
C ARG A 216 -16.03 -37.36 21.78
N PRO A 217 -15.77 -38.22 20.78
CA PRO A 217 -15.99 -39.66 20.92
C PRO A 217 -15.10 -40.35 21.96
N THR A 218 -13.97 -39.75 22.35
CA THR A 218 -13.16 -40.26 23.48
C THR A 218 -13.70 -39.83 24.86
N GLU A 219 -14.57 -38.83 24.91
CA GLU A 219 -15.24 -38.37 26.14
C GLU A 219 -16.55 -39.15 26.39
N ASP A 220 -17.25 -39.55 25.32
CA ASP A 220 -18.43 -40.42 25.34
C ASP A 220 -18.11 -41.93 25.38
N ALA A 221 -16.84 -42.30 25.56
CA ALA A 221 -16.49 -43.70 25.75
C ALA A 221 -17.19 -44.24 27.02
N PRO A 222 -17.99 -45.32 26.93
CA PRO A 222 -18.73 -45.83 28.07
C PRO A 222 -17.75 -46.20 29.19
N LYS A 223 -17.92 -45.56 30.36
CA LYS A 223 -17.09 -45.80 31.56
C LYS A 223 -17.16 -47.25 32.06
N ASP A 224 -18.09 -48.04 31.55
CA ASP A 224 -18.33 -49.43 31.94
C ASP A 224 -17.22 -50.42 31.49
N ILE A 225 -16.27 -50.01 30.63
CA ILE A 225 -15.19 -50.90 30.13
C ILE A 225 -13.82 -50.58 30.76
N MET A 226 -13.70 -49.49 31.54
CA MET A 226 -12.43 -49.11 32.21
C MET A 226 -12.35 -49.53 33.69
N LEU A 227 -13.36 -50.28 34.17
CA LEU A 227 -13.41 -50.86 35.51
C LEU A 227 -13.48 -52.39 35.43
N TYR A 228 -12.45 -53.04 34.89
CA TYR A 228 -12.16 -54.46 35.13
C TYR A 228 -10.66 -54.74 35.01
#